data_AF-A0A9E3KV59-F1
#
_entry.id   AF-A0A9E3KV59-F1
#
_cell.length_a   1.000
_cell.length_b   1.000
_cell.length_c   1.000
_cell.angle_alpha   90.00
_cell.angle_beta   90.00
_cell.angle_gamma   90.00
#
_symmetry.space_group_name_H-M   'P 1'
#
loop_
_entity.id
_entity.type
_entity.pdbx_description
1 polymer ?
#
loop_
_entity_poly.entity_id
_entity_poly.type
_entity_poly.pdbx_seq_one_letter_code
_entity_poly.pdbx_strand_id
1 'polypeptide(L)'
;MENNSGLNDLLSGFSPANRNEWIQAASSEIDGKNPLEALQWHKSGITGLPYYDLENTPTNPFSLTPSDSEFFGARSWHNLPKIKALDVKAANQKALHYLSAGADGILFELQDDFSFETLLNNIEWPFCSIGFSLDVITPDFCNQLEKYLGQKKIDPTSIQGFIYQKTYPHHPQVLHKLIHMLDSYKKTQCIGITSDKQLVPDQISDMLIKAVETLDLLESKNQTAGAEKIFFSVNLSTDFIIEIAKLKVLRKLWYKILNAYGSTLESKSIRIHATSEAWINESFEPHGNMLNATTAGLAAILGGCTSITLMPADETDERLARIAQNVSHILREESHINKVADPTAGSYYLEQLIQELSESAWKKFLQNVKAS
;
A
#
# COMPACT_ATOMS: atom_id res chain seq x y z
N MET A 1 -7.11 -36.21 -3.83
CA MET A 1 -8.54 -35.89 -3.96
C MET A 1 -9.28 -36.77 -2.97
N GLU A 2 -9.17 -36.46 -1.68
CA GLU A 2 -9.82 -37.23 -0.62
C GLU A 2 -11.13 -36.54 -0.25
N ASN A 3 -12.22 -37.32 -0.37
CA ASN A 3 -13.51 -37.20 0.30
C ASN A 3 -13.97 -35.82 0.78
N ASN A 4 -14.75 -35.14 -0.07
CA ASN A 4 -15.63 -34.04 0.35
C ASN A 4 -17.03 -34.57 0.74
N SER A 5 -17.11 -35.75 1.37
CA SER A 5 -18.38 -36.47 1.63
C SER A 5 -19.27 -35.75 2.65
N GLY A 6 -18.69 -35.17 3.71
CA GLY A 6 -19.47 -34.50 4.77
C GLY A 6 -20.08 -33.15 4.36
N LEU A 7 -19.49 -32.43 3.40
CA LEU A 7 -20.01 -31.15 2.92
C LEU A 7 -21.17 -31.34 1.92
N ASN A 8 -21.06 -32.39 1.09
CA ASN A 8 -22.17 -32.85 0.26
C ASN A 8 -23.33 -33.36 1.13
N ASP A 9 -23.08 -34.04 2.25
CA ASP A 9 -24.13 -34.47 3.19
C ASP A 9 -24.84 -33.31 3.92
N LEU A 10 -24.13 -32.19 4.16
CA LEU A 10 -24.68 -30.99 4.81
C LEU A 10 -25.75 -30.29 3.97
N LEU A 11 -25.55 -30.30 2.64
CA LEU A 11 -26.43 -29.62 1.68
C LEU A 11 -27.28 -30.59 0.84
N SER A 12 -27.05 -31.91 0.91
CA SER A 12 -27.77 -32.91 0.10
C SER A 12 -29.27 -32.96 0.37
N GLY A 13 -29.71 -32.45 1.52
CA GLY A 13 -31.13 -32.34 1.88
C GLY A 13 -31.84 -31.11 1.27
N PHE A 14 -31.10 -30.22 0.61
CA PHE A 14 -31.63 -28.97 0.06
C PHE A 14 -31.36 -28.88 -1.44
N SER A 15 -32.30 -28.27 -2.17
CA SER A 15 -32.01 -27.84 -3.55
C SER A 15 -30.90 -26.77 -3.52
N PRO A 16 -29.95 -26.78 -4.46
CA PRO A 16 -28.94 -25.73 -4.56
C PRO A 16 -29.61 -24.36 -4.72
N ALA A 17 -29.42 -23.49 -3.73
CA ALA A 17 -29.91 -22.12 -3.80
C ALA A 17 -29.24 -21.40 -4.98
N ASN A 18 -30.03 -20.74 -5.82
CA ASN A 18 -29.52 -19.95 -6.95
C ASN A 18 -29.91 -18.48 -6.83
N ARG A 19 -29.22 -17.63 -7.60
CA ARG A 19 -29.41 -16.18 -7.60
C ARG A 19 -30.87 -15.76 -7.73
N ASN A 20 -31.64 -16.43 -8.59
CA ASN A 20 -33.04 -16.05 -8.83
C ASN A 20 -33.92 -16.33 -7.60
N GLU A 21 -33.68 -17.44 -6.90
CA GLU A 21 -34.38 -17.75 -5.65
C GLU A 21 -34.06 -16.72 -4.56
N TRP A 22 -32.79 -16.31 -4.45
CA TRP A 22 -32.40 -15.23 -3.54
C TRP A 22 -33.09 -13.91 -3.89
N ILE A 23 -33.11 -13.54 -5.18
CA ILE A 23 -33.80 -12.32 -5.66
C ILE A 23 -35.28 -12.36 -5.31
N GLN A 24 -35.96 -13.49 -5.53
CA GLN A 24 -37.38 -13.65 -5.21
C GLN A 24 -37.64 -13.50 -3.72
N ALA A 25 -36.84 -14.17 -2.88
CA ALA A 25 -36.96 -14.09 -1.43
C ALA A 25 -36.73 -12.64 -0.94
N ALA A 26 -35.61 -12.03 -1.33
CA ALA A 26 -35.29 -10.66 -0.92
C ALA A 26 -36.33 -9.65 -1.44
N SER A 27 -36.82 -9.81 -2.67
CA SER A 27 -37.87 -8.96 -3.24
C SER A 27 -39.15 -8.98 -2.41
N SER A 28 -39.53 -10.15 -1.87
CA SER A 28 -40.70 -10.29 -1.01
C SER A 28 -40.59 -9.52 0.32
N GLU A 29 -39.37 -9.27 0.78
CA GLU A 29 -39.09 -8.49 2.00
C GLU A 29 -39.03 -6.97 1.75
N ILE A 30 -38.96 -6.54 0.49
CA ILE A 30 -38.83 -5.12 0.09
C ILE A 30 -39.96 -4.65 -0.83
N ASP A 31 -41.19 -5.07 -0.55
CA ASP A 31 -42.41 -4.68 -1.25
C ASP A 31 -42.39 -5.00 -2.77
N GLY A 32 -41.76 -6.11 -3.16
CA GLY A 32 -41.69 -6.56 -4.55
C GLY A 32 -40.70 -5.77 -5.42
N LYS A 33 -39.87 -4.90 -4.84
CA LYS A 33 -38.81 -4.19 -5.57
C LYS A 33 -37.70 -5.15 -6.00
N ASN A 34 -36.94 -4.80 -7.03
CA ASN A 34 -35.73 -5.53 -7.40
C ASN A 34 -34.63 -5.29 -6.35
N PRO A 35 -34.21 -6.30 -5.56
CA PRO A 35 -33.21 -6.11 -4.50
C PRO A 35 -31.84 -5.71 -5.03
N LEU A 36 -31.46 -6.17 -6.24
CA LEU A 36 -30.18 -5.82 -6.85
C LEU A 36 -30.10 -4.35 -7.29
N GLU A 37 -31.23 -3.65 -7.39
CA GLU A 37 -31.29 -2.21 -7.67
C GLU A 37 -31.56 -1.41 -6.39
N ALA A 38 -32.53 -1.85 -5.59
CA ALA A 38 -33.00 -1.12 -4.41
C ALA A 38 -31.99 -1.11 -3.25
N LEU A 39 -31.13 -2.13 -3.15
CA LEU A 39 -30.18 -2.31 -2.05
C LEU A 39 -28.72 -2.12 -2.49
N GLN A 40 -28.50 -1.49 -3.65
CA GLN A 40 -27.16 -1.10 -4.04
C GLN A 40 -26.58 -0.10 -3.03
N TRP A 41 -25.29 -0.23 -2.78
CA TRP A 41 -24.55 0.77 -2.02
C TRP A 41 -23.63 1.55 -2.95
N HIS A 42 -23.44 2.83 -2.65
CA HIS A 42 -22.54 3.72 -3.37
C HIS A 42 -21.53 4.30 -2.39
N LYS A 43 -20.25 4.01 -2.59
CA LYS A 43 -19.18 4.52 -1.73
C LYS A 43 -17.90 4.73 -2.53
N SER A 44 -17.23 5.85 -2.30
CA SER A 44 -15.89 6.12 -2.86
C SER A 44 -15.79 5.99 -4.39
N GLY A 45 -16.89 6.30 -5.09
CA GLY A 45 -16.99 6.25 -6.56
C GLY A 45 -17.25 4.85 -7.12
N ILE A 46 -17.63 3.90 -6.27
CA ILE A 46 -17.97 2.53 -6.63
C ILE A 46 -19.40 2.23 -6.21
N THR A 47 -20.08 1.47 -7.05
CA THR A 47 -21.39 0.88 -6.76
C THR A 47 -21.19 -0.60 -6.51
N GLY A 48 -21.75 -1.14 -5.43
CA GLY A 48 -21.76 -2.58 -5.23
C GLY A 48 -23.15 -3.13 -4.99
N LEU A 49 -23.27 -4.42 -5.27
CA LEU A 49 -24.48 -5.21 -5.06
C LEU A 49 -24.60 -5.66 -3.59
N PRO A 50 -25.83 -5.97 -3.15
CA PRO A 50 -26.08 -6.56 -1.84
C PRO A 50 -25.68 -8.04 -1.75
N TYR A 51 -25.49 -8.71 -2.89
CA TYR A 51 -25.24 -10.16 -2.98
C TYR A 51 -24.30 -10.50 -4.14
N TYR A 52 -23.41 -11.45 -3.91
CA TYR A 52 -22.46 -11.97 -4.90
C TYR A 52 -22.38 -13.49 -4.82
N ASP A 53 -22.19 -14.13 -5.96
CA ASP A 53 -22.05 -15.58 -6.11
C ASP A 53 -21.00 -15.93 -7.18
N LEU A 54 -20.93 -17.21 -7.54
CA LEU A 54 -19.99 -17.73 -8.53
C LEU A 54 -20.08 -17.01 -9.89
N GLU A 55 -21.27 -16.54 -10.30
CA GLU A 55 -21.46 -15.84 -11.57
C GLU A 55 -20.77 -14.46 -11.60
N ASN A 56 -20.40 -13.91 -10.44
CA ASN A 56 -19.61 -12.68 -10.34
C ASN A 56 -18.10 -12.93 -10.41
N THR A 57 -17.64 -14.18 -10.51
CA THR A 57 -16.21 -14.45 -10.51
C THR A 57 -15.61 -14.04 -11.86
N PRO A 58 -14.64 -13.12 -11.90
CA PRO A 58 -13.98 -12.73 -13.15
C PRO A 58 -13.18 -13.90 -13.73
N THR A 59 -13.00 -13.91 -15.06
CA THR A 59 -12.28 -14.99 -15.75
C THR A 59 -10.83 -15.13 -15.30
N ASN A 60 -10.18 -14.01 -14.96
CA ASN A 60 -8.80 -13.95 -14.49
C ASN A 60 -8.76 -13.20 -13.14
N PRO A 61 -9.08 -13.88 -12.03
CA PRO A 61 -9.03 -13.29 -10.70
C PRO A 61 -7.60 -12.87 -10.34
N PHE A 62 -7.46 -11.82 -9.53
CA PHE A 62 -6.16 -11.34 -9.10
C PHE A 62 -5.85 -11.85 -7.70
N SER A 63 -4.69 -12.48 -7.53
CA SER A 63 -4.20 -12.91 -6.23
C SER A 63 -2.79 -12.39 -5.97
N LEU A 64 -2.50 -12.07 -4.70
CA LEU A 64 -1.15 -11.77 -4.27
C LEU A 64 -0.32 -13.06 -4.24
N THR A 65 0.92 -12.97 -4.70
CA THR A 65 1.86 -14.08 -4.61
C THR A 65 2.54 -14.10 -3.24
N PRO A 66 3.00 -15.29 -2.79
CA PRO A 66 3.77 -15.43 -1.58
C PRO A 66 5.02 -14.55 -1.58
N SER A 67 5.36 -14.03 -0.41
CA SER A 67 6.59 -13.30 -0.20
C SER A 67 7.80 -14.23 -0.19
N ASP A 68 8.97 -13.70 -0.56
CA ASP A 68 10.23 -14.44 -0.50
C ASP A 68 10.84 -14.43 0.92
N SER A 69 10.12 -13.92 1.93
CA SER A 69 10.64 -13.83 3.29
C SER A 69 10.64 -15.20 3.97
N GLU A 70 11.82 -15.65 4.39
CA GLU A 70 11.96 -16.87 5.20
C GLU A 70 11.41 -16.71 6.63
N PHE A 71 11.27 -15.46 7.11
CA PHE A 71 10.95 -15.16 8.51
C PHE A 71 9.52 -14.66 8.72
N PHE A 72 9.00 -13.84 7.81
CA PHE A 72 7.71 -13.18 7.98
C PHE A 72 6.51 -13.96 7.40
N GLY A 73 6.73 -15.12 6.78
CA GLY A 73 5.67 -15.97 6.23
C GLY A 73 5.25 -15.61 4.81
N ALA A 74 4.18 -16.25 4.33
CA ALA A 74 3.70 -16.09 2.96
C ALA A 74 3.23 -14.66 2.65
N ARG A 75 2.77 -13.89 3.64
CA ARG A 75 2.52 -12.46 3.51
C ARG A 75 3.43 -11.67 4.44
N SER A 76 4.38 -10.92 3.87
CA SER A 76 5.30 -10.06 4.62
C SER A 76 5.07 -8.57 4.31
N TRP A 77 5.38 -7.73 5.29
CA TRP A 77 5.39 -6.27 5.23
C TRP A 77 6.36 -5.72 6.28
N HIS A 78 6.82 -4.47 6.12
CA HIS A 78 7.60 -3.76 7.15
C HIS A 78 6.73 -2.76 7.92
N ASN A 79 6.77 -2.81 9.26
CA ASN A 79 6.22 -1.78 10.14
C ASN A 79 7.20 -0.60 10.21
N LEU A 80 6.78 0.58 9.75
CA LEU A 80 7.62 1.78 9.64
C LEU A 80 7.00 2.93 10.43
N PRO A 81 7.20 3.05 11.75
CA PRO A 81 6.71 4.19 12.50
C PRO A 81 7.34 5.48 11.95
N LYS A 82 6.50 6.52 11.80
CA LYS A 82 6.94 7.81 11.27
C LYS A 82 7.55 8.68 12.37
N ILE A 83 8.67 9.35 12.05
CA ILE A 83 9.33 10.31 12.92
C ILE A 83 9.57 11.60 12.14
N LYS A 84 9.02 12.72 12.63
CA LYS A 84 9.36 14.06 12.15
C LYS A 84 10.71 14.47 12.71
N ALA A 85 11.69 14.69 11.85
CA ALA A 85 13.06 15.03 12.24
C ALA A 85 13.23 16.54 12.45
N LEU A 86 12.47 17.12 13.39
CA LEU A 86 12.60 18.54 13.78
C LEU A 86 13.90 18.80 14.57
N ASP A 87 14.23 17.88 15.48
CA ASP A 87 15.53 17.79 16.13
C ASP A 87 16.15 16.44 15.75
N VAL A 88 17.28 16.48 15.05
CA VAL A 88 17.91 15.27 14.48
C VAL A 88 18.39 14.29 15.55
N LYS A 89 18.83 14.78 16.72
CA LYS A 89 19.31 13.93 17.81
C LYS A 89 18.14 13.24 18.51
N ALA A 90 17.07 13.99 18.80
CA ALA A 90 15.84 13.44 19.36
C ALA A 90 15.20 12.44 18.39
N ALA A 91 15.20 12.74 17.09
CA ALA A 91 14.70 11.82 16.06
C ALA A 91 15.50 10.52 16.01
N ASN A 92 16.84 10.59 16.09
CA ASN A 92 17.69 9.40 16.18
C ASN A 92 17.39 8.57 17.45
N GLN A 93 17.28 9.20 18.62
CA GLN A 93 16.94 8.50 19.86
C GLN A 93 15.59 7.80 19.78
N LYS A 94 14.57 8.50 19.23
CA LYS A 94 13.24 7.94 19.01
C LYS A 94 13.25 6.79 18.01
N ALA A 95 14.06 6.89 16.94
CA ALA A 95 14.24 5.81 15.97
C ALA A 95 14.88 4.56 16.59
N LEU A 96 15.95 4.72 17.36
CA LEU A 96 16.58 3.62 18.09
C LEU A 96 15.62 2.96 19.07
N HIS A 97 14.81 3.75 19.77
CA HIS A 97 13.76 3.22 20.65
C HIS A 97 12.75 2.37 19.87
N TYR A 98 12.19 2.87 18.77
CA TYR A 98 11.22 2.13 17.96
C TYR A 98 11.80 0.86 17.36
N LEU A 99 13.03 0.89 16.85
CA LEU A 99 13.72 -0.30 16.35
C LEU A 99 13.94 -1.33 17.47
N SER A 100 14.34 -0.89 18.67
CA SER A 100 14.49 -1.78 19.83
C SER A 100 13.16 -2.35 20.34
N ALA A 101 12.05 -1.67 20.03
CA ALA A 101 10.69 -2.08 20.38
C ALA A 101 10.03 -2.97 19.31
N GLY A 102 10.76 -3.36 18.27
CA GLY A 102 10.29 -4.33 17.26
C GLY A 102 9.89 -3.72 15.92
N ALA A 103 9.97 -2.40 15.72
CA ALA A 103 9.74 -1.83 14.40
C ALA A 103 10.72 -2.41 13.37
N ASP A 104 10.21 -2.80 12.18
CA ASP A 104 11.06 -3.37 11.12
C ASP A 104 11.88 -2.27 10.40
N GLY A 105 11.61 -1.01 10.70
CA GLY A 105 12.24 0.14 10.07
C GLY A 105 11.63 1.46 10.53
N ILE A 106 12.07 2.57 9.92
CA ILE A 106 11.65 3.92 10.28
C ILE A 106 11.35 4.74 9.03
N LEU A 107 10.26 5.50 9.06
CA LEU A 107 10.00 6.55 8.07
C LEU A 107 10.36 7.91 8.67
N PHE A 108 11.45 8.51 8.21
CA PHE A 108 11.81 9.86 8.60
C PHE A 108 11.12 10.90 7.70
N GLU A 109 10.44 11.85 8.33
CA GLU A 109 9.96 13.07 7.69
C GLU A 109 11.00 14.16 7.94
N LEU A 110 11.81 14.44 6.92
CA LEU A 110 12.98 15.31 7.02
C LEU A 110 12.58 16.78 6.82
N GLN A 111 13.33 17.65 7.50
CA GLN A 111 13.36 19.09 7.27
C GLN A 111 14.65 19.46 6.50
N ASP A 112 14.82 20.72 6.11
CA ASP A 112 15.97 21.15 5.30
C ASP A 112 17.32 21.05 6.04
N ASP A 113 17.35 21.27 7.36
CA ASP A 113 18.58 21.22 8.16
C ASP A 113 18.71 19.88 8.89
N PHE A 114 19.50 18.97 8.33
CA PHE A 114 19.81 17.69 8.96
C PHE A 114 21.18 17.13 8.56
N SER A 115 21.64 16.10 9.27
CA SER A 115 22.85 15.34 8.95
C SER A 115 22.56 13.85 9.03
N PHE A 116 22.81 13.12 7.94
CA PHE A 116 22.67 11.65 7.92
C PHE A 116 23.54 10.97 8.98
N GLU A 117 24.75 11.48 9.25
CA GLU A 117 25.63 10.92 10.28
C GLU A 117 25.01 10.98 11.68
N THR A 118 24.30 12.07 11.99
CA THR A 118 23.60 12.22 13.28
C THR A 118 22.29 11.47 13.29
N LEU A 119 21.51 11.57 12.21
CA LEU A 119 20.18 10.95 12.09
C LEU A 119 20.24 9.42 12.17
N LEU A 120 21.23 8.83 11.49
CA LEU A 120 21.41 7.38 11.39
C LEU A 120 22.52 6.86 12.32
N ASN A 121 22.95 7.66 13.30
CA ASN A 121 23.95 7.22 14.27
C ASN A 121 23.47 5.96 15.00
N ASN A 122 24.30 4.92 15.05
CA ASN A 122 23.96 3.59 15.60
C ASN A 122 22.75 2.89 14.96
N ILE A 123 22.25 3.36 13.82
CA ILE A 123 21.21 2.68 13.04
C ILE A 123 21.90 1.88 11.94
N GLU A 124 21.87 0.56 12.07
CA GLU A 124 22.43 -0.36 11.09
C GLU A 124 21.43 -0.61 9.95
N TRP A 125 21.41 0.29 8.95
CA TRP A 125 20.50 0.22 7.80
C TRP A 125 20.45 -1.16 7.11
N PRO A 126 21.54 -1.94 6.97
CA PRO A 126 21.44 -3.30 6.42
C PRO A 126 20.46 -4.26 7.13
N PHE A 127 20.07 -3.96 8.38
CA PHE A 127 19.18 -4.81 9.19
C PHE A 127 17.78 -4.22 9.39
N CYS A 128 17.46 -3.07 8.80
CA CYS A 128 16.14 -2.46 8.90
C CYS A 128 15.75 -1.73 7.60
N SER A 129 14.48 -1.36 7.46
CA SER A 129 14.03 -0.56 6.32
C SER A 129 14.01 0.92 6.67
N ILE A 130 14.64 1.78 5.87
CA ILE A 130 14.64 3.23 6.11
C ILE A 130 13.91 3.97 4.99
N GLY A 131 12.87 4.68 5.37
CA GLY A 131 12.13 5.60 4.51
C GLY A 131 12.51 7.05 4.77
N PHE A 132 12.56 7.87 3.72
CA PHE A 132 12.67 9.32 3.81
C PHE A 132 11.52 9.98 3.05
N SER A 133 10.81 10.88 3.73
CA SER A 133 9.83 11.78 3.11
C SER A 133 10.30 13.21 3.27
N LEU A 134 10.22 13.98 2.19
CA LEU A 134 10.58 15.39 2.12
C LEU A 134 9.45 16.17 1.46
N ASP A 135 9.38 17.48 1.64
CA ASP A 135 8.43 18.28 0.85
C ASP A 135 8.90 18.33 -0.62
N VAL A 136 10.18 18.65 -0.84
CA VAL A 136 10.86 18.61 -2.14
C VAL A 136 12.24 17.96 -1.98
N ILE A 137 12.63 17.09 -2.90
CA ILE A 137 14.01 16.56 -2.93
C ILE A 137 14.91 17.58 -3.61
N THR A 138 16.04 17.91 -2.97
CA THR A 138 17.00 18.91 -3.47
C THR A 138 18.28 18.26 -3.99
N PRO A 139 19.06 18.94 -4.86
CA PRO A 139 20.39 18.45 -5.25
C PRO A 139 21.33 18.25 -4.07
N ASP A 140 21.16 19.05 -3.00
CA ASP A 140 21.92 18.98 -1.77
C ASP A 140 21.60 17.70 -0.98
N PHE A 141 20.31 17.36 -0.81
CA PHE A 141 19.90 16.06 -0.26
C PHE A 141 20.61 14.90 -0.98
N CYS A 142 20.60 14.90 -2.31
CA CYS A 142 21.27 13.84 -3.08
C CYS A 142 22.78 13.81 -2.82
N ASN A 143 23.46 14.97 -2.75
CA ASN A 143 24.89 15.05 -2.43
C ASN A 143 25.19 14.48 -1.03
N GLN A 144 24.38 14.87 -0.04
CA GLN A 144 24.56 14.42 1.34
C GLN A 144 24.36 12.90 1.46
N LEU A 145 23.34 12.36 0.78
CA LEU A 145 23.06 10.93 0.79
C LEU A 145 24.18 10.14 0.09
N GLU A 146 24.62 10.57 -1.10
CA GLU A 146 25.74 9.95 -1.82
C GLU A 146 27.02 9.94 -0.98
N LYS A 147 27.33 11.07 -0.33
CA LYS A 147 28.47 11.19 0.58
C LYS A 147 28.35 10.21 1.75
N TYR A 148 27.19 10.13 2.41
CA TYR A 148 26.96 9.22 3.52
C TYR A 148 27.15 7.75 3.11
N LEU A 149 26.52 7.34 2.00
CA LEU A 149 26.62 5.98 1.47
C LEU A 149 28.08 5.61 1.15
N GLY A 150 28.82 6.52 0.51
CA GLY A 150 30.23 6.35 0.17
C GLY A 150 31.15 6.27 1.39
N GLN A 151 30.94 7.14 2.39
CA GLN A 151 31.71 7.13 3.64
C GLN A 151 31.51 5.84 4.44
N LYS A 152 30.25 5.36 4.53
CA LYS A 152 29.91 4.13 5.25
C LYS A 152 30.23 2.86 4.47
N LYS A 153 30.59 2.97 3.18
CA LYS A 153 30.88 1.85 2.28
C LYS A 153 29.75 0.81 2.28
N ILE A 154 28.51 1.29 2.23
CA ILE A 154 27.32 0.44 2.30
C ILE A 154 27.27 -0.45 1.05
N ASP A 155 27.08 -1.75 1.26
CA ASP A 155 26.80 -2.69 0.17
C ASP A 155 25.44 -2.35 -0.47
N PRO A 156 25.37 -2.05 -1.77
CA PRO A 156 24.12 -1.69 -2.44
C PRO A 156 23.02 -2.74 -2.36
N THR A 157 23.36 -4.01 -2.13
CA THR A 157 22.39 -5.11 -2.01
C THR A 157 21.83 -5.29 -0.60
N SER A 158 22.48 -4.64 0.38
CA SER A 158 22.21 -4.83 1.81
C SER A 158 21.12 -3.91 2.36
N ILE A 159 20.96 -2.70 1.80
CA ILE A 159 19.96 -1.75 2.29
C ILE A 159 18.65 -1.82 1.52
N GLN A 160 17.58 -1.46 2.21
CA GLN A 160 16.25 -1.35 1.64
C GLN A 160 15.49 -0.16 2.22
N GLY A 161 14.46 0.27 1.50
CA GLY A 161 13.58 1.34 1.93
C GLY A 161 13.31 2.32 0.80
N PHE A 162 12.84 3.51 1.08
CA PHE A 162 12.35 4.37 0.02
C PHE A 162 12.55 5.86 0.28
N ILE A 163 12.54 6.65 -0.80
CA ILE A 163 12.64 8.10 -0.73
C ILE A 163 11.50 8.67 -1.56
N TYR A 164 10.76 9.62 -1.01
CA TYR A 164 9.77 10.35 -1.78
C TYR A 164 9.64 11.81 -1.36
N GLN A 165 9.13 12.61 -2.28
CA GLN A 165 8.70 13.98 -2.01
C GLN A 165 7.18 14.07 -1.99
N LYS A 166 6.65 14.99 -1.19
CA LYS A 166 5.20 15.25 -1.13
C LYS A 166 4.74 16.13 -2.30
N THR A 167 5.60 17.03 -2.77
CA THR A 167 5.29 17.93 -3.90
C THR A 167 5.50 17.23 -5.24
N TYR A 168 4.56 17.42 -6.17
CA TYR A 168 4.64 16.96 -7.55
C TYR A 168 4.50 18.18 -8.49
N PRO A 169 5.19 18.24 -9.65
CA PRO A 169 6.08 17.24 -10.25
C PRO A 169 7.51 17.22 -9.70
N HIS A 170 8.26 16.17 -10.02
CA HIS A 170 9.69 16.09 -9.75
C HIS A 170 10.50 17.03 -10.66
N HIS A 171 11.54 17.66 -10.11
CA HIS A 171 12.48 18.42 -10.93
C HIS A 171 13.38 17.45 -11.73
N PRO A 172 13.47 17.54 -13.08
CA PRO A 172 14.17 16.55 -13.89
C PRO A 172 15.62 16.30 -13.46
N GLN A 173 16.39 17.35 -13.20
CA GLN A 173 17.81 17.18 -12.79
C GLN A 173 17.97 16.42 -11.48
N VAL A 174 17.06 16.62 -10.52
CA VAL A 174 17.07 15.91 -9.24
C VAL A 174 16.68 14.45 -9.46
N LEU A 175 15.64 14.22 -10.25
CA LEU A 175 15.17 12.89 -10.60
C LEU A 175 16.27 12.04 -11.24
N HIS A 176 16.94 12.56 -12.28
CA HIS A 176 18.07 11.88 -12.95
C HIS A 176 19.19 11.55 -11.97
N LYS A 177 19.57 12.51 -11.12
CA LYS A 177 20.62 12.30 -10.12
C LYS A 177 20.24 11.21 -9.10
N LEU A 178 19.00 11.23 -8.62
CA LEU A 178 18.51 10.30 -7.60
C LEU A 178 18.45 8.86 -8.15
N ILE A 179 17.94 8.69 -9.37
CA ILE A 179 17.90 7.39 -10.05
C ILE A 179 19.32 6.85 -10.26
N HIS A 180 20.22 7.67 -10.79
CA HIS A 180 21.61 7.27 -11.05
C HIS A 180 22.32 6.85 -9.75
N MET A 181 22.23 7.67 -8.71
CA MET A 181 22.82 7.39 -7.40
C MET A 181 22.30 6.07 -6.81
N LEU A 182 21.00 5.78 -6.99
CA LEU A 182 20.36 4.61 -6.40
C LEU A 182 20.27 3.41 -7.35
N ASP A 183 20.85 3.46 -8.54
CA ASP A 183 20.71 2.38 -9.53
C ASP A 183 21.22 1.04 -9.00
N SER A 184 22.36 1.04 -8.30
CA SER A 184 22.92 -0.17 -7.67
C SER A 184 22.11 -0.67 -6.47
N TYR A 185 21.27 0.18 -5.88
CA TYR A 185 20.48 -0.11 -4.69
C TYR A 185 19.09 -0.65 -5.06
N LYS A 186 19.04 -1.90 -5.54
CA LYS A 186 17.82 -2.48 -6.15
C LYS A 186 16.62 -2.62 -5.20
N LYS A 187 16.85 -2.74 -3.88
CA LYS A 187 15.78 -2.78 -2.86
C LYS A 187 15.32 -1.39 -2.37
N THR A 188 15.87 -0.34 -2.98
CA THR A 188 15.57 1.06 -2.65
C THR A 188 14.89 1.76 -3.83
N GLN A 189 13.63 2.15 -3.64
CA GLN A 189 12.86 2.97 -4.58
C GLN A 189 12.95 4.45 -4.18
N CYS A 190 12.86 5.35 -5.15
CA CYS A 190 13.13 6.77 -4.92
C CYS A 190 12.17 7.73 -5.62
N ILE A 191 11.14 7.17 -6.27
CA ILE A 191 10.10 7.92 -6.95
C ILE A 191 8.77 7.50 -6.32
N GLY A 192 8.46 8.08 -5.16
CA GLY A 192 7.20 7.80 -4.49
C GLY A 192 6.08 8.67 -5.04
N ILE A 193 5.04 8.00 -5.52
CA ILE A 193 3.84 8.65 -6.05
C ILE A 193 2.74 8.63 -4.99
N THR A 194 2.05 9.77 -4.85
CA THR A 194 0.91 9.96 -3.95
C THR A 194 -0.27 10.55 -4.75
N SER A 195 -1.47 10.42 -4.19
CA SER A 195 -2.67 11.08 -4.74
C SER A 195 -3.51 11.68 -3.61
N ASP A 196 -4.11 12.83 -3.91
CA ASP A 196 -5.03 13.60 -3.06
C ASP A 196 -6.48 13.53 -3.58
N LYS A 197 -6.74 12.77 -4.66
CA LYS A 197 -8.08 12.58 -5.19
C LYS A 197 -8.98 11.92 -4.15
N GLN A 198 -10.25 12.30 -4.12
CA GLN A 198 -11.20 11.78 -3.13
C GLN A 198 -11.75 10.40 -3.51
N LEU A 199 -12.11 10.21 -4.78
CA LEU A 199 -12.69 8.95 -5.26
C LEU A 199 -11.60 7.93 -5.58
N VAL A 200 -11.83 6.67 -5.22
CA VAL A 200 -10.82 5.61 -5.33
C VAL A 200 -10.40 5.31 -6.78
N PRO A 201 -11.31 5.23 -7.78
CA PRO A 201 -10.90 5.10 -9.18
C PRO A 201 -10.04 6.27 -9.68
N ASP A 202 -10.32 7.48 -9.21
CA ASP A 202 -9.56 8.69 -9.57
C ASP A 202 -8.19 8.71 -8.90
N GLN A 203 -8.08 8.26 -7.63
CA GLN A 203 -6.80 8.09 -6.96
C GLN A 203 -5.88 7.16 -7.73
N ILE A 204 -6.35 5.97 -8.09
CA ILE A 204 -5.54 5.00 -8.85
C ILE A 204 -5.13 5.60 -10.19
N SER A 205 -6.09 6.17 -10.94
CA SER A 205 -5.79 6.80 -12.22
C SER A 205 -4.74 7.91 -12.10
N ASP A 206 -4.88 8.81 -11.13
CA ASP A 206 -3.97 9.93 -10.89
C ASP A 206 -2.55 9.45 -10.54
N MET A 207 -2.43 8.43 -9.69
CA MET A 207 -1.13 7.83 -9.37
C MET A 207 -0.45 7.22 -10.60
N LEU A 208 -1.20 6.49 -11.44
CA LEU A 208 -0.65 5.88 -12.65
C LEU A 208 -0.22 6.94 -13.68
N ILE A 209 -0.99 8.03 -13.81
CA ILE A 209 -0.63 9.16 -14.68
C ILE A 209 0.65 9.83 -14.19
N LYS A 210 0.71 10.23 -12.92
CA LYS A 210 1.90 10.84 -12.31
C LYS A 210 3.14 9.96 -12.45
N ALA A 211 2.98 8.64 -12.33
CA ALA A 211 4.05 7.68 -12.53
C ALA A 211 4.57 7.72 -13.98
N VAL A 212 3.67 7.65 -14.98
CA VAL A 212 4.02 7.71 -16.41
C VAL A 212 4.64 9.05 -16.78
N GLU A 213 4.03 10.17 -16.38
CA GLU A 213 4.55 11.51 -16.60
C GLU A 213 5.96 11.68 -16.01
N THR A 214 6.22 11.08 -14.85
CA THR A 214 7.57 11.08 -14.25
C THR A 214 8.58 10.32 -15.11
N LEU A 215 8.17 9.23 -15.76
CA LEU A 215 9.03 8.50 -16.71
C LEU A 215 9.26 9.28 -18.00
N ASP A 216 8.31 10.11 -18.43
CA ASP A 216 8.46 10.96 -19.62
C ASP A 216 9.49 12.09 -19.40
N LEU A 217 9.83 12.41 -18.14
CA LEU A 217 10.95 13.30 -17.80
C LEU A 217 12.33 12.64 -17.99
N LEU A 218 12.37 11.34 -18.24
CA LEU A 218 13.59 10.56 -18.45
C LEU A 218 13.86 10.32 -19.94
N GLU A 219 15.13 10.19 -20.30
CA GLU A 219 15.50 9.68 -21.63
C GLU A 219 14.96 8.26 -21.81
N SER A 220 14.51 7.92 -23.02
CA SER A 220 13.90 6.62 -23.34
C SER A 220 14.69 5.41 -22.83
N LYS A 221 16.03 5.45 -22.96
CA LYS A 221 16.93 4.37 -22.51
C LYS A 221 16.93 4.16 -20.99
N ASN A 222 16.50 5.16 -20.21
CA ASN A 222 16.48 5.14 -18.74
C ASN A 222 15.07 4.92 -18.17
N GLN A 223 14.03 4.88 -19.02
CA GLN A 223 12.64 4.77 -18.55
C GLN A 223 12.37 3.46 -17.83
N THR A 224 12.90 2.33 -18.31
CA THR A 224 12.74 1.04 -17.62
C THR A 224 13.38 1.08 -16.23
N ALA A 225 14.61 1.57 -16.10
CA ALA A 225 15.28 1.71 -14.80
C ALA A 225 14.53 2.67 -13.86
N GLY A 226 14.01 3.78 -14.40
CA GLY A 226 13.16 4.71 -13.65
C GLY A 226 11.86 4.06 -13.17
N ALA A 227 11.22 3.23 -14.00
CA ALA A 227 9.98 2.55 -13.66
C ALA A 227 10.17 1.58 -12.48
N GLU A 228 11.32 0.91 -12.42
CA GLU A 228 11.71 0.03 -11.29
C GLU A 228 12.00 0.80 -9.99
N LYS A 229 12.23 2.12 -10.09
CA LYS A 229 12.41 3.04 -8.95
C LYS A 229 11.11 3.69 -8.46
N ILE A 230 10.00 3.46 -9.15
CA ILE A 230 8.68 3.96 -8.74
C ILE A 230 8.07 3.07 -7.66
N PHE A 231 7.47 3.71 -6.67
CA PHE A 231 6.60 3.06 -5.69
C PHE A 231 5.41 3.96 -5.37
N PHE A 232 4.41 3.41 -4.70
CA PHE A 232 3.21 4.16 -4.33
C PHE A 232 3.11 4.30 -2.81
N SER A 233 2.89 5.53 -2.34
CA SER A 233 2.52 5.78 -0.95
C SER A 233 1.04 6.15 -0.90
N VAL A 234 0.25 5.26 -0.32
CA VAL A 234 -1.21 5.29 -0.36
C VAL A 234 -1.77 5.53 1.03
N ASN A 235 -2.67 6.50 1.14
CA ASN A 235 -3.43 6.74 2.35
C ASN A 235 -4.72 5.90 2.32
N LEU A 236 -5.01 5.22 3.44
CA LEU A 236 -6.17 4.35 3.58
C LEU A 236 -7.24 5.00 4.46
N SER A 237 -8.46 5.01 3.94
CA SER A 237 -9.65 5.41 4.66
C SER A 237 -10.23 4.26 5.51
N THR A 238 -11.40 4.49 6.10
CA THR A 238 -12.16 3.47 6.85
C THR A 238 -12.94 2.50 5.95
N ASP A 239 -12.85 2.62 4.62
CA ASP A 239 -13.56 1.78 3.65
C ASP A 239 -12.87 0.41 3.47
N PHE A 240 -12.85 -0.39 4.54
CA PHE A 240 -12.07 -1.62 4.67
C PHE A 240 -11.95 -2.46 3.38
N ILE A 241 -13.06 -2.87 2.77
CA ILE A 241 -13.04 -3.73 1.59
C ILE A 241 -12.58 -3.00 0.32
N ILE A 242 -12.97 -1.72 0.16
CA ILE A 242 -12.55 -0.90 -0.99
C ILE A 242 -11.06 -0.63 -0.91
N GLU A 243 -10.51 -0.41 0.29
CA GLU A 243 -9.08 -0.19 0.49
C GLU A 243 -8.24 -1.43 0.14
N ILE A 244 -8.73 -2.64 0.48
CA ILE A 244 -8.11 -3.90 0.03
C ILE A 244 -8.08 -3.97 -1.50
N ALA A 245 -9.23 -3.73 -2.15
CA ALA A 245 -9.32 -3.75 -3.60
C ALA A 245 -8.43 -2.67 -4.24
N LYS A 246 -8.36 -1.47 -3.67
CA LYS A 246 -7.56 -0.34 -4.16
C LYS A 246 -6.09 -0.71 -4.31
N LEU A 247 -5.50 -1.30 -3.26
CA LEU A 247 -4.08 -1.69 -3.30
C LEU A 247 -3.81 -2.80 -4.31
N LYS A 248 -4.70 -3.79 -4.40
CA LYS A 248 -4.59 -4.88 -5.39
C LYS A 248 -4.70 -4.37 -6.83
N VAL A 249 -5.67 -3.49 -7.10
CA VAL A 249 -5.86 -2.88 -8.42
C VAL A 249 -4.67 -2.01 -8.79
N LEU A 250 -4.17 -1.17 -7.87
CA LEU A 250 -3.00 -0.34 -8.12
C LEU A 250 -1.79 -1.20 -8.51
N ARG A 251 -1.53 -2.29 -7.78
CA ARG A 251 -0.48 -3.26 -8.09
C ARG A 251 -0.69 -3.92 -9.46
N LYS A 252 -1.91 -4.40 -9.74
CA LYS A 252 -2.28 -5.07 -11.00
C LYS A 252 -2.07 -4.16 -12.20
N LEU A 253 -2.53 -2.91 -12.12
CA LEU A 253 -2.42 -1.94 -13.21
C LEU A 253 -1.00 -1.41 -13.37
N TRP A 254 -0.27 -1.16 -12.28
CA TRP A 254 1.14 -0.77 -12.38
C TRP A 254 1.99 -1.88 -12.99
N TYR A 255 1.77 -3.13 -12.60
CA TYR A 255 2.45 -4.29 -13.22
C TYR A 255 2.21 -4.36 -14.73
N LYS A 256 0.97 -4.09 -15.16
CA LYS A 256 0.63 -4.01 -16.59
C LYS A 256 1.42 -2.91 -17.31
N ILE A 257 1.60 -1.75 -16.68
CA ILE A 257 2.41 -0.64 -17.22
C ILE A 257 3.90 -1.01 -17.25
N LEU A 258 4.44 -1.59 -16.16
CA LEU A 258 5.84 -2.05 -16.09
C LEU A 258 6.20 -3.00 -17.24
N ASN A 259 5.32 -3.94 -17.55
CA ASN A 259 5.50 -4.86 -18.67
C ASN A 259 5.54 -4.13 -20.03
N ALA A 260 4.76 -3.06 -20.20
CA ALA A 260 4.80 -2.24 -21.42
C ALA A 260 6.11 -1.44 -21.57
N TYR A 261 6.75 -1.07 -20.45
CA TYR A 261 8.10 -0.48 -20.42
C TYR A 261 9.23 -1.53 -20.48
N GLY A 262 8.91 -2.82 -20.63
CA GLY A 262 9.89 -3.90 -20.74
C GLY A 262 10.61 -4.26 -19.43
N SER A 263 10.06 -3.86 -18.27
CA SER A 263 10.63 -4.28 -16.98
C SER A 263 10.44 -5.78 -16.76
N THR A 264 11.39 -6.38 -16.04
CA THR A 264 11.36 -7.79 -15.62
C THR A 264 10.91 -7.97 -14.17
N LEU A 265 10.54 -6.88 -13.49
CA LEU A 265 10.07 -6.94 -12.11
C LEU A 265 8.79 -7.75 -12.00
N GLU A 266 8.81 -8.74 -11.12
CA GLU A 266 7.61 -9.46 -10.72
C GLU A 266 6.62 -8.54 -9.99
N SER A 267 5.33 -8.83 -10.10
CA SER A 267 4.26 -8.05 -9.45
C SER A 267 4.44 -7.92 -7.92
N LYS A 268 5.03 -8.93 -7.25
CA LYS A 268 5.31 -8.91 -5.81
C LYS A 268 6.36 -7.86 -5.41
N SER A 269 7.25 -7.51 -6.34
CA SER A 269 8.34 -6.55 -6.12
C SER A 269 7.86 -5.09 -6.18
N ILE A 270 6.62 -4.85 -6.65
CA ILE A 270 6.02 -3.51 -6.63
C ILE A 270 5.83 -3.06 -5.18
N ARG A 271 6.46 -1.95 -4.82
CA ARG A 271 6.35 -1.39 -3.47
C ARG A 271 5.10 -0.55 -3.33
N ILE A 272 4.31 -0.87 -2.31
CA ILE A 272 3.17 -0.09 -1.87
C ILE A 272 3.35 0.17 -0.38
N HIS A 273 3.61 1.43 -0.05
CA HIS A 273 3.61 1.92 1.32
C HIS A 273 2.20 2.38 1.68
N ALA A 274 1.57 1.74 2.65
CA ALA A 274 0.25 2.14 3.13
C ALA A 274 0.36 2.99 4.40
N THR A 275 -0.49 3.99 4.50
CA THR A 275 -0.56 4.89 5.65
C THR A 275 -2.00 4.97 6.16
N SER A 276 -2.18 5.12 7.46
CA SER A 276 -3.47 5.52 8.04
C SER A 276 -3.47 7.02 8.34
N GLU A 277 -4.64 7.65 8.39
CA GLU A 277 -4.79 8.98 8.95
C GLU A 277 -5.15 8.93 10.43
N ALA A 278 -4.72 9.96 11.17
CA ALA A 278 -5.31 10.26 12.46
C ALA A 278 -6.74 10.78 12.19
N TRP A 279 -7.73 9.94 12.47
CA TRP A 279 -9.12 10.30 12.58
C TRP A 279 -9.36 11.15 13.83
N ILE A 280 -9.63 12.43 13.63
CA ILE A 280 -10.03 13.35 14.70
C ILE A 280 -11.55 13.46 14.61
N ASN A 281 -12.26 12.61 15.34
CA ASN A 281 -13.70 12.75 15.56
C ASN A 281 -13.96 12.80 17.05
N GLU A 282 -14.39 13.98 17.52
CA GLU A 282 -14.67 14.26 18.93
C GLU A 282 -15.59 13.23 19.58
N SER A 283 -16.51 12.61 18.82
CA SER A 283 -17.43 11.59 19.33
C SER A 283 -16.76 10.27 19.71
N PHE A 284 -15.55 10.01 19.19
CA PHE A 284 -14.78 8.79 19.40
C PHE A 284 -13.43 9.06 20.09
N GLU A 285 -13.17 10.29 20.53
CA GLU A 285 -11.98 10.63 21.31
C GLU A 285 -11.98 9.90 22.67
N PRO A 286 -10.82 9.42 23.17
CA PRO A 286 -9.47 9.49 22.55
C PRO A 286 -9.09 8.25 21.74
N HIS A 287 -10.02 7.30 21.50
CA HIS A 287 -9.70 5.94 21.06
C HIS A 287 -10.13 5.59 19.62
N GLY A 288 -10.88 6.46 18.92
CA GLY A 288 -11.34 6.23 17.55
C GLY A 288 -10.19 5.95 16.57
N ASN A 289 -9.04 6.59 16.81
CA ASN A 289 -7.80 6.34 16.09
C ASN A 289 -7.26 4.92 16.21
N MET A 290 -7.48 4.25 17.35
CA MET A 290 -7.07 2.85 17.51
C MET A 290 -7.86 1.94 16.59
N LEU A 291 -9.18 2.18 16.46
CA LEU A 291 -10.05 1.43 15.54
C LEU A 291 -9.70 1.71 14.08
N ASN A 292 -9.44 2.97 13.75
CA ASN A 292 -9.04 3.36 12.39
C ASN A 292 -7.71 2.73 12.00
N ALA A 293 -6.67 2.88 12.83
CA ALA A 293 -5.35 2.30 12.58
C ALA A 293 -5.41 0.77 12.45
N THR A 294 -6.26 0.09 13.24
CA THR A 294 -6.45 -1.36 13.14
C THR A 294 -7.12 -1.75 11.83
N THR A 295 -8.20 -1.06 11.45
CA THR A 295 -8.95 -1.35 10.23
C THR A 295 -8.12 -1.06 8.98
N ALA A 296 -7.45 0.10 8.94
CA ALA A 296 -6.54 0.49 7.88
C ALA A 296 -5.33 -0.45 7.79
N GLY A 297 -4.73 -0.83 8.93
CA GLY A 297 -3.62 -1.78 8.99
C GLY A 297 -4.01 -3.15 8.44
N LEU A 298 -5.17 -3.67 8.82
CA LEU A 298 -5.67 -4.94 8.29
C LEU A 298 -5.96 -4.83 6.79
N ALA A 299 -6.62 -3.76 6.32
CA ALA A 299 -6.87 -3.53 4.90
C ALA A 299 -5.57 -3.43 4.10
N ALA A 300 -4.55 -2.74 4.64
CA ALA A 300 -3.24 -2.61 4.02
C ALA A 300 -2.58 -3.98 3.80
N ILE A 301 -2.59 -4.83 4.82
CA ILE A 301 -1.96 -6.15 4.78
C ILE A 301 -2.70 -7.07 3.81
N LEU A 302 -4.03 -7.11 3.88
CA LEU A 302 -4.87 -7.90 2.98
C LEU A 302 -4.82 -7.40 1.51
N GLY A 303 -4.62 -6.09 1.31
CA GLY A 303 -4.37 -5.48 0.01
C GLY A 303 -2.94 -5.70 -0.52
N GLY A 304 -2.06 -6.29 0.28
CA GLY A 304 -0.70 -6.64 -0.13
C GLY A 304 0.27 -5.46 -0.12
N CYS A 305 0.18 -4.55 0.85
CA CYS A 305 1.23 -3.56 1.07
C CYS A 305 2.59 -4.23 1.36
N THR A 306 3.67 -3.53 1.04
CA THR A 306 5.05 -3.96 1.38
C THR A 306 5.55 -3.32 2.66
N SER A 307 4.91 -2.24 3.08
CA SER A 307 5.22 -1.52 4.31
C SER A 307 4.04 -0.70 4.77
N ILE A 308 3.90 -0.52 6.08
CA ILE A 308 2.82 0.23 6.70
C ILE A 308 3.34 1.27 7.68
N THR A 309 2.71 2.43 7.70
CA THR A 309 2.84 3.44 8.75
C THR A 309 1.46 3.69 9.34
N LEU A 310 1.25 3.27 10.58
CA LEU A 310 0.01 3.54 11.30
C LEU A 310 0.20 4.77 12.19
N MET A 311 -0.63 5.79 11.96
CA MET A 311 -0.55 7.03 12.70
C MET A 311 -1.16 6.85 14.10
N PRO A 312 -0.45 7.24 15.17
CA PRO A 312 -1.02 7.27 16.50
C PRO A 312 -2.05 8.39 16.63
N ALA A 313 -2.91 8.28 17.64
CA ALA A 313 -3.87 9.33 17.98
C ALA A 313 -3.16 10.63 18.40
N ASP A 314 -2.08 10.47 19.17
CA ASP A 314 -1.16 11.53 19.55
C ASP A 314 0.27 10.99 19.45
N GLU A 315 1.12 11.66 18.66
CA GLU A 315 2.51 11.27 18.44
C GLU A 315 3.46 11.67 19.58
N THR A 316 2.98 12.52 20.50
CA THR A 316 3.68 12.98 21.69
C THR A 316 3.45 12.09 22.90
N ASP A 317 2.32 11.37 22.95
CA ASP A 317 2.05 10.35 23.96
C ASP A 317 2.70 9.02 23.57
N GLU A 318 3.76 8.64 24.30
CA GLU A 318 4.50 7.38 24.09
C GLU A 318 3.59 6.13 24.14
N ARG A 319 2.55 6.13 24.97
CA ARG A 319 1.62 5.01 25.08
C ARG A 319 0.78 4.88 23.81
N LEU A 320 0.29 5.99 23.27
CA LEU A 320 -0.51 6.00 22.03
C LEU A 320 0.37 5.68 20.81
N ALA A 321 1.60 6.21 20.79
CA ALA A 321 2.61 5.85 19.80
C ALA A 321 2.90 4.34 19.79
N ARG A 322 3.12 3.74 20.98
CA ARG A 322 3.34 2.30 21.13
C ARG A 322 2.13 1.47 20.68
N ILE A 323 0.91 1.92 20.98
CA ILE A 323 -0.32 1.24 20.55
C ILE A 323 -0.37 1.16 19.02
N ALA A 324 -0.12 2.26 18.31
CA ALA A 324 -0.14 2.27 16.85
C ALA A 324 0.90 1.31 16.24
N GLN A 325 2.07 1.19 16.86
CA GLN A 325 3.11 0.26 16.43
C GLN A 325 2.71 -1.20 16.65
N ASN A 326 2.13 -1.48 17.81
CA ASN A 326 1.75 -2.83 18.20
C ASN A 326 0.61 -3.41 17.36
N VAL A 327 -0.21 -2.58 16.69
CA VAL A 327 -1.24 -3.08 15.75
C VAL A 327 -0.61 -4.00 14.70
N SER A 328 0.52 -3.60 14.11
CA SER A 328 1.23 -4.43 13.12
C SER A 328 1.71 -5.76 13.73
N HIS A 329 2.22 -5.72 14.95
CA HIS A 329 2.72 -6.89 15.67
C HIS A 329 1.58 -7.87 15.98
N ILE A 330 0.47 -7.39 16.53
CA ILE A 330 -0.71 -8.21 16.82
C ILE A 330 -1.24 -8.87 15.55
N LEU A 331 -1.32 -8.12 14.45
CA LEU A 331 -1.77 -8.66 13.15
C LEU A 331 -0.81 -9.74 12.61
N ARG A 332 0.48 -9.63 12.88
CA ARG A 332 1.47 -10.62 12.41
C ARG A 332 1.55 -11.85 13.34
N GLU A 333 1.66 -11.60 14.63
CA GLU A 333 2.10 -12.58 15.63
C GLU A 333 0.95 -13.26 16.34
N GLU A 334 -0.20 -12.59 16.50
CA GLU A 334 -1.36 -13.12 17.24
C GLU A 334 -2.52 -13.50 16.31
N SER A 335 -2.82 -12.70 15.28
CA SER A 335 -3.89 -13.04 14.33
C SER A 335 -3.45 -13.95 13.19
N HIS A 336 -2.13 -14.11 13.01
CA HIS A 336 -1.51 -14.97 12.00
C HIS A 336 -1.94 -14.65 10.56
N ILE A 337 -2.31 -13.40 10.27
CA ILE A 337 -2.74 -13.00 8.92
C ILE A 337 -1.60 -13.11 7.89
N ASN A 338 -0.36 -13.27 8.35
CA ASN A 338 0.84 -13.44 7.54
C ASN A 338 1.04 -14.86 6.98
N LYS A 339 0.25 -15.85 7.41
CA LYS A 339 0.46 -17.27 7.03
C LYS A 339 0.02 -17.60 5.60
N VAL A 340 -0.90 -16.82 5.04
CA VAL A 340 -1.41 -16.99 3.67
C VAL A 340 -1.09 -15.72 2.87
N ALA A 341 -0.63 -15.89 1.62
CA ALA A 341 -0.22 -14.77 0.77
C ALA A 341 -1.38 -13.79 0.47
N ASP A 342 -2.57 -14.35 0.21
CA ASP A 342 -3.80 -13.62 -0.08
C ASP A 342 -5.03 -14.38 0.44
N PRO A 343 -5.44 -14.18 1.71
CA PRO A 343 -6.60 -14.87 2.26
C PRO A 343 -7.93 -14.35 1.69
N THR A 344 -7.92 -13.28 0.88
CA THR A 344 -9.12 -12.70 0.27
C THR A 344 -9.38 -13.19 -1.16
N ALA A 345 -8.42 -13.89 -1.76
CA ALA A 345 -8.55 -14.46 -3.09
C ALA A 345 -9.70 -15.49 -3.13
N GLY A 346 -10.51 -15.42 -4.19
CA GLY A 346 -11.68 -16.29 -4.36
C GLY A 346 -12.97 -15.80 -3.67
N SER A 347 -12.93 -14.68 -2.94
CA SER A 347 -14.16 -14.02 -2.50
C SER A 347 -14.92 -13.43 -3.69
N TYR A 348 -16.14 -13.90 -3.94
CA TYR A 348 -16.97 -13.42 -5.07
C TYR A 348 -17.12 -11.89 -5.08
N TYR A 349 -17.33 -11.30 -3.91
CA TYR A 349 -17.46 -9.86 -3.76
C TYR A 349 -16.14 -9.13 -4.09
N LEU A 350 -15.03 -9.54 -3.46
CA LEU A 350 -13.76 -8.83 -3.66
C LEU A 350 -13.21 -9.00 -5.07
N GLU A 351 -13.33 -10.19 -5.68
CA GLU A 351 -12.88 -10.41 -7.05
C GLU A 351 -13.66 -9.54 -8.05
N GLN A 352 -14.99 -9.46 -7.90
CA GLN A 352 -15.83 -8.59 -8.72
C GLN A 352 -15.48 -7.11 -8.50
N LEU A 353 -15.31 -6.70 -7.23
CA LEU A 353 -14.94 -5.34 -6.88
C LEU A 353 -13.58 -4.95 -7.48
N ILE A 354 -12.59 -5.84 -7.42
CA ILE A 354 -11.26 -5.64 -8.03
C ILE A 354 -11.39 -5.49 -9.55
N GLN A 355 -12.25 -6.29 -10.19
CA GLN A 355 -12.47 -6.21 -11.63
C GLN A 355 -13.12 -4.87 -12.03
N GLU A 356 -14.23 -4.50 -11.41
CA GLU A 356 -14.94 -3.25 -11.70
C GLU A 356 -14.07 -2.02 -11.41
N LEU A 357 -13.36 -2.02 -10.29
CA LEU A 357 -12.44 -0.94 -9.94
C LEU A 357 -11.27 -0.87 -10.93
N SER A 358 -10.72 -2.01 -11.36
CA SER A 358 -9.67 -2.05 -12.40
C SER A 358 -10.14 -1.40 -13.69
N GLU A 359 -11.34 -1.75 -14.17
CA GLU A 359 -11.90 -1.22 -15.41
C GLU A 359 -12.19 0.29 -15.30
N SER A 360 -12.78 0.72 -14.19
CA SER A 360 -13.10 2.12 -13.92
C SER A 360 -11.83 2.99 -13.86
N ALA A 361 -10.83 2.57 -13.08
CA ALA A 361 -9.57 3.28 -12.96
C ALA A 361 -8.78 3.30 -14.29
N TRP A 362 -8.74 2.17 -15.01
CA TRP A 362 -8.06 2.09 -16.30
C TRP A 362 -8.73 2.97 -17.37
N LYS A 363 -10.06 3.03 -17.39
CA LYS A 363 -10.81 3.92 -18.29
C LYS A 363 -10.46 5.39 -18.01
N LYS A 364 -10.45 5.80 -16.74
CA LYS A 364 -10.06 7.16 -16.32
C LYS A 364 -8.61 7.48 -16.72
N PHE A 365 -7.70 6.52 -16.51
CA PHE A 365 -6.30 6.65 -16.94
C PHE A 365 -6.20 6.93 -18.44
N LEU A 366 -6.84 6.11 -19.28
CA LEU A 366 -6.82 6.27 -20.73
C LEU A 366 -7.49 7.56 -21.22
N GLN A 367 -8.52 8.03 -20.52
CA GLN A 367 -9.20 9.28 -20.87
C GLN A 367 -8.30 10.49 -20.60
N ASN A 368 -7.64 10.51 -19.44
CA ASN A 368 -6.81 11.64 -19.03
C ASN A 368 -5.49 11.69 -19.81
N VAL A 369 -4.85 10.54 -20.08
CA VAL A 369 -3.63 10.48 -20.90
C VAL A 369 -3.86 10.99 -22.33
N LYS A 370 -5.07 10.87 -22.88
CA LYS A 370 -5.41 11.40 -24.21
C LYS A 370 -5.71 12.90 -24.22
N ALA A 371 -5.97 13.49 -23.05
CA ALA A 371 -6.31 14.91 -22.90
C ALA A 371 -5.08 15.77 -22.58
N SER A 372 -4.02 15.15 -22.05
CA SER A 372 -2.67 15.68 -21.88
C SER A 372 -1.89 15.64 -23.19
#